data_AF-A0AAN8ZTA3-F1
#
_entry.id   AF-A0AAN8ZTA3-F1
#
_cell.length_a   1.000
_cell.length_b   1.000
_cell.length_c   1.000
_cell.angle_alpha   90.00
_cell.angle_beta   90.00
_cell.angle_gamma   90.00
#
_symmetry.space_group_name_H-M   'P 1'
#
loop_
_entity.id
_entity.type
_entity.pdbx_description
1 polymer ?
#
loop_
_entity_poly.entity_id
_entity_poly.type
_entity_poly.pdbx_seq_one_letter_code
_entity_poly.pdbx_strand_id
1 'polypeptide(L)' 'ADVWSLGISLIEFAQMDPPNHEVSPVRVMLKIQKSDPPKLDYPSKYTKEFNDFIAKCLTKDPAHRPTALELLK' A
#
# COMPACT_ATOMS: atom_id res chain seq x y z
N ALA A 1 2.43 1.68 12.27
CA ALA A 1 1.25 2.05 11.47
C ALA A 1 1.64 2.89 10.26
N ASP A 2 2.55 3.86 10.42
CA ASP A 2 2.88 4.89 9.43
C ASP A 2 3.44 4.37 8.10
N VAL A 3 4.23 3.28 8.13
CA VAL A 3 4.76 2.64 6.91
C VAL A 3 3.65 2.14 5.99
N TRP A 4 2.52 1.67 6.56
CA TRP A 4 1.38 1.28 5.72
C TRP A 4 0.73 2.50 5.09
N SER A 5 0.49 3.54 5.89
CA SER A 5 -0.06 4.80 5.39
C SER A 5 0.81 5.38 4.27
N LEU A 6 2.15 5.30 4.38
CA LEU A 6 3.07 5.64 3.30
C LEU A 6 2.80 4.83 2.03
N GLY A 7 2.68 3.51 2.13
CA GLY A 7 2.36 2.66 0.97
C GLY A 7 1.04 3.04 0.29
N ILE A 8 0.03 3.42 1.08
CA ILE A 8 -1.25 3.92 0.57
C ILE A 8 -1.09 5.28 -0.13
N SER A 9 -0.38 6.23 0.49
CA SER A 9 -0.10 7.54 -0.11
C SER A 9 0.72 7.45 -1.39
N LEU A 10 1.64 6.48 -1.51
CA LEU A 10 2.39 6.26 -2.74
C LEU A 10 1.49 5.76 -3.88
N ILE A 11 0.51 4.92 -3.59
CA ILE A 11 -0.50 4.53 -4.59
C ILE A 11 -1.36 5.74 -4.98
N GLU A 12 -1.78 6.55 -3.99
CA GLU A 12 -2.53 7.79 -4.23
C GLU A 12 -1.74 8.77 -5.09
N PHE A 13 -0.45 8.99 -4.84
CA PHE A 13 0.38 9.86 -5.69
C PHE A 13 0.56 9.30 -7.10
N ALA A 14 0.65 7.98 -7.24
CA ALA A 14 0.81 7.34 -8.53
C ALA A 14 -0.47 7.37 -9.38
N GLN A 15 -1.64 7.35 -8.74
CA GLN A 15 -2.94 7.13 -9.40
C GLN A 15 -3.96 8.25 -9.17
N MET A 16 -3.58 9.31 -8.47
CA MET A 16 -4.42 10.44 -8.00
C MET A 16 -5.44 10.09 -6.92
N ASP A 17 -5.83 8.82 -6.79
CA ASP A 17 -6.78 8.36 -5.78
C ASP A 17 -6.22 7.20 -4.94
N PRO A 18 -6.59 7.13 -3.64
CA PRO A 18 -6.21 6.00 -2.81
C PRO A 18 -6.97 4.71 -3.23
N PRO A 19 -6.45 3.53 -2.86
CA PRO A 19 -7.14 2.28 -3.11
C PRO A 19 -8.54 2.25 -2.50
N ASN A 20 -9.55 1.89 -3.29
CA ASN A 20 -10.95 1.81 -2.88
C ASN A 20 -11.61 3.17 -2.51
N HIS A 21 -11.18 4.29 -3.08
CA HIS A 21 -11.78 5.62 -2.81
C HIS A 21 -13.32 5.68 -3.02
N GLU A 22 -13.86 4.93 -3.98
CA GLU A 22 -15.31 4.82 -4.24
C GLU A 22 -16.10 3.95 -3.24
N VAL A 23 -15.41 3.29 -2.30
CA VAL A 23 -16.02 2.33 -1.37
C VAL A 23 -16.30 2.99 -0.03
N SER A 24 -17.46 2.68 0.56
CA SER A 24 -17.83 3.23 1.87
C SER A 24 -16.79 2.88 2.95
N PRO A 25 -16.54 3.77 3.94
CA PRO A 25 -15.47 3.58 4.93
C PRO A 25 -15.52 2.24 5.68
N VAL A 26 -16.73 1.78 6.03
CA VAL A 26 -16.94 0.48 6.70
C VAL A 26 -16.48 -0.69 5.81
N ARG A 27 -16.78 -0.64 4.51
CA ARG A 27 -16.37 -1.68 3.56
C ARG A 27 -14.86 -1.61 3.28
N VAL A 28 -14.25 -0.43 3.30
CA VAL A 28 -12.79 -0.26 3.21
C VAL A 28 -12.09 -0.93 4.41
N MET A 29 -12.56 -0.69 5.64
CA MET A 29 -12.00 -1.34 6.83
C MET A 29 -12.07 -2.88 6.73
N LEU A 30 -13.20 -3.42 6.29
CA LEU A 30 -13.35 -4.86 6.09
C LEU A 30 -12.42 -5.42 5.01
N LYS A 31 -12.23 -4.69 3.90
CA LYS A 31 -11.28 -5.06 2.85
C LYS A 31 -9.85 -5.06 3.37
N ILE A 32 -9.42 -4.04 4.13
CA ILE A 32 -8.09 -4.00 4.73
C ILE A 32 -7.84 -5.23 5.61
N GLN A 33 -8.85 -5.65 6.40
CA GLN A 33 -8.72 -6.82 7.27
C GLN A 33 -8.77 -8.16 6.54
N LYS A 34 -9.59 -8.30 5.49
CA LYS A 34 -9.91 -9.61 4.89
C LYS A 34 -9.28 -9.87 3.53
N SER A 35 -8.98 -8.84 2.76
CA SER A 35 -8.42 -8.95 1.42
C SER A 35 -6.90 -8.88 1.45
N ASP A 36 -6.29 -9.23 0.31
CA ASP A 36 -4.88 -8.98 0.07
C ASP A 36 -4.59 -7.47 0.07
N PRO A 37 -3.34 -7.07 0.37
CA PRO A 37 -2.95 -5.67 0.32
C PRO A 37 -3.16 -5.08 -1.08
N PRO A 38 -3.55 -3.79 -1.17
CA PRO A 38 -3.74 -3.13 -2.45
C PRO A 38 -2.44 -3.06 -3.25
N LYS A 39 -2.56 -2.98 -4.57
CA LYS A 39 -1.45 -2.82 -5.52
C LYS A 39 -1.82 -1.71 -6.50
N LEU A 40 -0.84 -1.26 -7.28
CA LEU A 40 -1.10 -0.39 -8.42
C LEU A 40 -1.97 -1.13 -9.44
N ASP A 41 -2.92 -0.44 -10.06
CA ASP A 41 -3.84 -0.98 -11.06
C ASP A 41 -3.09 -1.35 -12.35
N TYR A 42 -2.04 -0.59 -12.68
CA TYR A 42 -1.20 -0.78 -13.86
C TYR A 42 0.28 -0.85 -13.45
N PRO A 43 0.73 -1.94 -12.79
CA PRO A 43 2.08 -2.05 -12.24
C PRO A 43 3.18 -1.93 -13.31
N SER A 44 2.88 -2.28 -14.57
CA SER A 44 3.78 -2.15 -15.72
C SER A 44 4.11 -0.70 -16.12
N LYS A 45 3.35 0.30 -15.64
CA LYS A 45 3.66 1.71 -15.85
C LYS A 45 4.78 2.22 -14.95
N TYR A 46 5.17 1.44 -13.94
CA TYR A 46 6.13 1.85 -12.93
C TYR A 46 7.29 0.86 -12.85
N THR A 47 8.40 1.31 -12.26
CA THR A 47 9.59 0.48 -12.12
C THR A 47 9.32 -0.70 -11.17
N LYS A 48 10.09 -1.78 -11.34
CA LYS A 48 9.99 -2.95 -10.46
C LYS A 48 10.29 -2.55 -9.00
N GLU A 49 11.27 -1.68 -8.82
CA GLU A 49 11.69 -1.17 -7.52
C GLU A 49 10.56 -0.43 -6.81
N PHE A 50 9.78 0.37 -7.53
CA PHE A 50 8.64 1.08 -6.97
C PHE A 50 7.51 0.12 -6.55
N ASN A 51 7.20 -0.85 -7.41
CA ASN A 51 6.21 -1.89 -7.11
C ASN A 51 6.63 -2.70 -5.86
N ASP A 52 7.91 -3.11 -5.79
CA ASP A 52 8.46 -3.86 -4.67
C ASP A 52 8.48 -3.03 -3.38
N PHE A 53 8.79 -1.73 -3.46
CA PHE A 53 8.77 -0.84 -2.32
C PHE A 53 7.36 -0.68 -1.73
N ILE A 54 6.35 -0.48 -2.58
CA ILE A 54 4.94 -0.45 -2.15
C ILE A 54 4.55 -1.78 -1.50
N ALA A 55 4.92 -2.92 -2.11
CA ALA A 55 4.63 -4.24 -1.56
C ALA A 55 5.23 -4.44 -0.16
N LYS A 56 6.47 -3.99 0.07
CA LYS A 56 7.10 -3.99 1.40
C LYS A 56 6.32 -3.15 2.40
N CYS A 57 5.96 -1.92 2.03
CA CYS A 57 5.18 -1.02 2.88
C CYS A 57 3.83 -1.61 3.29
N LEU A 58 3.19 -2.32 2.36
CA LEU A 58 1.88 -2.93 2.50
C LEU A 58 1.92 -4.37 3.02
N THR A 59 2.94 -4.72 3.82
CA THR A 59 2.96 -5.98 4.57
C THR A 59 1.88 -5.96 5.64
N LYS A 60 0.93 -6.90 5.58
CA LYS A 60 -0.29 -6.88 6.41
C LYS A 60 0.01 -7.12 7.89
N ASP A 61 0.86 -8.09 8.18
CA ASP A 61 1.33 -8.36 9.55
C ASP A 61 2.28 -7.25 10.01
N PRO A 62 1.92 -6.47 11.05
CA PRO A 62 2.79 -5.42 11.58
C PRO A 62 4.14 -5.93 12.09
N ALA A 63 4.23 -7.17 12.56
CA ALA A 63 5.47 -7.75 13.08
C ALA A 63 6.50 -8.04 11.96
N HIS A 64 6.01 -8.27 10.73
CA HIS A 64 6.85 -8.53 9.56
C HIS A 64 7.02 -7.30 8.65
N ARG A 65 6.33 -6.19 8.96
CA ARG A 65 6.43 -4.96 8.17
C ARG A 65 7.74 -4.24 8.49
N PRO A 66 8.53 -3.87 7.47
CA PRO A 66 9.79 -3.17 7.71
C PRO A 66 9.55 -1.80 8.36
N THR A 67 10.51 -1.40 9.17
CA THR A 67 10.59 -0.06 9.74
C THR A 67 10.98 0.97 8.69
N ALA A 68 10.75 2.25 8.99
CA ALA A 68 11.20 3.33 8.12
C ALA A 68 12.71 3.30 7.88
N LEU A 69 13.51 2.96 8.89
CA LEU A 69 14.97 2.86 8.77
C LEU A 69 15.41 1.74 7.84
N GLU A 70 14.69 0.62 7.80
CA GLU A 70 14.97 -0.49 6.89
C GLU A 70 14.58 -0.18 5.44
N LEU A 71 13.55 0.64 5.25
CA LEU A 71 13.09 1.08 3.92
C LEU A 71 14.00 2.13 3.28
N LEU A 72 14.88 2.79 4.05
CA LEU A 72 15.84 3.78 3.54
C LEU A 72 17.10 3.13 2.90
N LYS A 73 17.21 1.81 2.92
CA LYS A 73 18.31 1.03 2.34
C LYS A 73 17.93 0.44 1.01
#